data_AF-A0A3M1DMD5-F1
#
_entry.id   AF-A0A3M1DMD5-F1
#
_cell.length_a   1.000
_cell.length_b   1.000
_cell.length_c   1.000
_cell.angle_alpha   90.00
_cell.angle_beta   90.00
_cell.angle_gamma   90.00
#
_symmetry.space_group_name_H-M   'P 1'
#
loop_
_entity.id
_entity.type
_entity.pdbx_description
1 polymer ?
#
loop_
_entity_poly.entity_id
_entity_poly.type
_entity_poly.pdbx_seq_one_letter_code
_entity_poly.pdbx_strand_id
1 'polypeptide(L)'
;MVVQREPRLITPVLPKVEKEILTQQYGRFVISPLESGYGITLGNALRRVLLSSLPGAAVTSVRIYDVPHELAVIPHVREDVMQILLQVKQLRLKMDGDGPMRMTLSVRGEGVVTAGDIQAPPEIEILNPDLYLFTTDSPEAVVEMEFTVE
;
A
#
# COMPACT_ATOMS: atom_id res chain seq x y z
N MET A 1 56.03 27.29 -25.85
CA MET A 1 54.77 27.63 -26.55
C MET A 1 53.67 26.78 -25.92
N VAL A 2 52.87 27.38 -25.04
CA VAL A 2 51.85 26.69 -24.24
C VAL A 2 50.66 26.39 -25.14
N VAL A 3 50.37 25.11 -25.39
CA VAL A 3 49.17 24.67 -26.11
C VAL A 3 47.97 24.91 -25.19
N GLN A 4 47.32 26.06 -25.35
CA GLN A 4 46.03 26.32 -24.74
C GLN A 4 45.02 25.34 -25.35
N ARG A 5 44.60 24.32 -24.58
CA ARG A 5 43.44 23.52 -24.91
C ARG A 5 42.21 24.37 -24.57
N GLU A 6 41.50 24.83 -25.59
CA GLU A 6 40.18 25.44 -25.42
C GLU A 6 39.27 24.47 -24.63
N PRO A 7 38.50 24.96 -23.65
CA PRO A 7 37.53 24.11 -22.97
C PRO A 7 36.47 23.71 -23.99
N ARG A 8 36.39 22.41 -24.31
CA ARG A 8 35.26 21.86 -25.06
C ARG A 8 34.00 22.12 -24.22
N LEU A 9 33.23 23.13 -24.59
CA LEU A 9 31.88 23.33 -24.07
C LEU A 9 31.06 22.13 -24.52
N ILE A 10 30.89 21.18 -23.60
CA ILE A 10 30.00 20.04 -23.79
C ILE A 10 28.61 20.64 -23.91
N THR A 11 27.98 20.52 -25.08
CA THR A 11 26.59 20.97 -25.24
C THR A 11 25.75 20.26 -24.17
N PRO A 12 25.03 20.98 -23.29
CA PRO A 12 24.25 20.34 -22.25
C PRO A 12 23.17 19.48 -22.91
N VAL A 13 23.37 18.16 -22.88
CA VAL A 13 22.34 17.21 -23.30
C VAL A 13 21.34 17.13 -22.16
N LEU A 14 20.13 17.62 -22.40
CA LEU A 14 19.06 17.55 -21.41
C LEU A 14 18.79 16.07 -21.08
N PRO A 15 18.72 15.70 -19.78
CA PRO A 15 18.35 14.35 -19.38
C PRO A 15 16.97 13.99 -19.94
N LYS A 16 16.87 12.82 -20.54
CA LYS A 16 15.61 12.24 -21.03
C LYS A 16 15.14 11.18 -20.05
N VAL A 17 13.82 11.08 -19.88
CA VAL A 17 13.17 10.02 -19.12
C VAL A 17 12.51 9.07 -20.10
N GLU A 18 13.03 7.85 -20.18
CA GLU A 18 12.50 6.77 -21.01
C GLU A 18 11.70 5.80 -20.15
N LYS A 19 10.52 5.40 -20.64
CA LYS A 19 9.66 4.41 -19.99
C LYS A 19 9.95 3.06 -20.64
N GLU A 20 10.64 2.18 -19.93
CA GLU A 20 11.06 0.90 -20.49
C GLU A 20 10.00 -0.19 -20.27
N ILE A 21 9.37 -0.20 -19.10
CA ILE A 21 8.28 -1.11 -18.75
C ILE A 21 7.18 -0.31 -18.06
N LEU A 22 5.94 -0.52 -18.46
CA LEU A 22 4.77 0.02 -17.77
C LEU A 22 3.65 -1.01 -17.76
N THR A 23 3.33 -1.49 -16.57
CA THR A 23 2.16 -2.33 -16.27
C THR A 23 1.27 -1.58 -15.28
N GLN A 24 0.12 -2.14 -14.91
CA GLN A 24 -0.75 -1.52 -13.91
C GLN A 24 -0.10 -1.38 -12.52
N GLN A 25 0.81 -2.28 -12.13
CA GLN A 25 1.39 -2.31 -10.78
C GLN A 25 2.91 -2.13 -10.75
N TYR A 26 3.56 -2.02 -11.91
CA TYR A 26 5.01 -1.92 -12.01
C TYR A 26 5.41 -1.01 -13.18
N GLY A 27 6.34 -0.09 -12.90
CA GLY A 27 6.94 0.79 -13.90
C GLY A 27 8.47 0.81 -13.77
N ARG A 28 9.17 0.77 -14.90
CA ARG A 28 10.63 0.93 -15.00
C ARG A 28 10.96 2.15 -15.84
N PHE A 29 11.67 3.09 -15.25
CA PHE A 29 12.06 4.36 -15.86
C PHE A 29 13.58 4.46 -15.94
N VAL A 30 14.10 4.92 -17.07
CA VAL A 30 15.52 5.14 -17.32
C VAL A 30 15.74 6.63 -17.55
N ILE A 31 16.63 7.25 -16.77
CA ILE A 31 16.96 8.67 -16.90
C ILE A 31 18.40 8.80 -17.39
N SER A 32 18.58 9.35 -18.59
CA SER A 32 19.92 9.51 -19.19
C SER A 32 19.94 10.60 -20.28
N PRO A 33 21.11 11.19 -20.59
CA PRO A 33 22.39 11.09 -19.86
C PRO A 33 22.36 11.94 -18.58
N LEU A 34 23.16 11.54 -17.59
CA LEU A 34 23.39 12.31 -16.36
C LEU A 34 24.90 12.52 -16.18
N GLU A 35 25.29 13.65 -15.60
CA GLU A 35 26.67 13.85 -15.18
C GLU A 35 27.09 12.81 -14.13
N SER A 36 28.38 12.50 -14.09
CA SER A 36 28.93 11.56 -13.12
C SER A 36 28.57 11.99 -11.69
N GLY A 37 28.03 11.08 -10.90
CA GLY A 37 27.56 11.33 -9.52
C GLY A 37 26.10 11.79 -9.39
N TYR A 38 25.50 12.41 -10.42
CA TYR A 38 24.12 12.91 -10.34
C TYR A 38 23.07 11.79 -10.24
N GLY A 39 23.37 10.60 -10.75
CA GLY A 39 22.49 9.43 -10.63
C GLY A 39 22.15 9.06 -9.18
N ILE A 40 23.13 9.14 -8.26
CA ILE A 40 22.92 8.84 -6.83
C ILE A 40 22.07 9.94 -6.18
N THR A 41 22.38 11.20 -6.47
CA THR A 41 21.65 12.36 -5.96
C THR A 41 20.17 12.30 -6.35
N LEU A 42 19.89 12.08 -7.64
CA LEU A 42 18.54 12.00 -8.16
C LEU A 42 17.81 10.74 -7.68
N GLY A 43 18.47 9.58 -7.73
CA GLY A 43 17.88 8.30 -7.34
C GLY A 43 17.46 8.26 -5.87
N ASN A 44 18.31 8.78 -4.97
CA ASN A 44 17.98 8.85 -3.53
C ASN A 44 16.83 9.81 -3.26
N ALA A 45 16.79 10.97 -3.93
CA ALA A 45 15.71 11.92 -3.79
C ALA A 45 14.38 11.32 -4.28
N LEU A 46 14.36 10.73 -5.49
CA LEU A 46 13.17 10.08 -6.05
C LEU A 46 12.68 8.92 -5.18
N ARG A 47 13.59 8.05 -4.70
CA ARG A 47 13.24 6.94 -3.81
C ARG A 47 12.55 7.44 -2.54
N ARG A 48 13.05 8.52 -1.93
CA ARG A 48 12.42 9.10 -0.73
C ARG A 48 11.03 9.64 -1.05
N VAL A 49 10.90 10.45 -2.10
CA VAL A 49 9.62 11.04 -2.50
C VAL A 49 8.58 9.95 -2.77
N LEU A 50 8.95 8.91 -3.52
CA LEU A 50 8.04 7.80 -3.86
C LEU A 50 7.62 6.95 -2.65
N LEU A 51 8.48 6.81 -1.63
CA LEU A 51 8.18 5.99 -0.46
C LEU A 51 7.50 6.75 0.68
N SER A 52 7.67 8.07 0.79
CA SER A 52 7.26 8.82 1.98
C SER A 52 6.42 10.06 1.72
N SER A 53 6.19 10.45 0.47
CA SER A 53 5.57 11.75 0.16
C SER A 53 4.40 11.64 -0.81
N LEU A 54 4.01 10.42 -1.18
CA LEU A 54 2.79 10.20 -1.95
C LEU A 54 1.60 10.13 -1.00
N PRO A 55 0.53 10.90 -1.25
CA PRO A 55 -0.71 10.75 -0.49
C PRO A 55 -1.32 9.38 -0.78
N GLY A 56 -1.94 8.80 0.24
CA GLY A 56 -2.63 7.51 0.16
C GLY A 56 -3.43 7.29 1.44
N ALA A 57 -4.29 6.28 1.42
CA ALA A 57 -5.10 5.90 2.56
C ALA A 57 -4.72 4.50 3.03
N ALA A 58 -4.70 4.29 4.34
CA ALA A 58 -4.42 2.99 4.95
C ALA A 58 -5.23 2.79 6.23
N VAL A 59 -5.37 1.53 6.65
CA VAL A 59 -5.97 1.21 7.95
C VAL A 59 -5.00 1.63 9.05
N THR A 60 -5.40 2.59 9.88
CA THR A 60 -4.63 3.08 11.04
C THR A 60 -4.95 2.32 12.31
N SER A 61 -6.18 1.83 12.45
CA SER A 61 -6.62 1.06 13.61
C SER A 61 -7.61 -0.04 13.25
N VAL A 62 -7.59 -1.12 14.02
CA VAL A 62 -8.52 -2.25 13.91
C VAL A 62 -9.04 -2.57 15.31
N ARG A 63 -10.35 -2.69 15.45
CA ARG A 63 -11.02 -3.19 16.65
C ARG A 63 -11.72 -4.48 16.30
N ILE A 64 -11.35 -5.56 16.98
CA ILE A 64 -12.02 -6.87 16.89
C ILE A 64 -12.82 -7.06 18.18
N TYR A 65 -14.11 -7.34 18.07
CA TYR A 65 -14.97 -7.51 19.25
C TYR A 65 -14.68 -8.85 19.93
N ASP A 66 -14.86 -8.89 21.26
CA ASP A 66 -14.64 -10.07 22.11
C ASP A 66 -13.23 -10.68 22.07
N VAL A 67 -12.25 -9.92 21.56
CA VAL A 67 -10.83 -10.28 21.54
C VAL A 67 -10.06 -9.44 22.57
N PRO A 68 -9.45 -10.07 23.60
CA PRO A 68 -8.82 -9.32 24.68
C PRO A 68 -7.47 -8.71 24.31
N HIS A 69 -6.73 -9.33 23.38
CA HIS A 69 -5.40 -8.90 22.96
C HIS A 69 -5.02 -9.49 21.60
N GLU A 70 -3.98 -8.92 20.98
CA GLU A 70 -3.48 -9.25 19.65
C GLU A 70 -2.89 -10.66 19.50
N LEU A 71 -2.54 -11.31 20.61
CA LEU A 71 -2.03 -12.70 20.61
C LEU A 71 -3.13 -13.75 20.82
N ALA A 72 -4.40 -13.34 20.84
CA ALA A 72 -5.51 -14.25 21.10
C ALA A 72 -5.92 -14.99 19.83
N VAL A 73 -6.57 -16.13 20.02
CA VAL A 73 -7.30 -16.83 18.97
C VAL A 73 -8.76 -16.39 18.99
N ILE A 74 -9.36 -16.24 17.82
CA ILE A 74 -10.79 -15.96 17.70
C ILE A 74 -11.50 -17.31 17.56
N PRO A 75 -12.50 -17.63 18.42
CA PRO A 75 -13.26 -18.86 18.28
C PRO A 75 -13.83 -19.01 16.87
N HIS A 76 -13.69 -20.21 16.31
CA HIS A 76 -14.19 -20.56 14.97
C HIS A 76 -13.53 -19.80 13.79
N VAL A 77 -12.38 -19.19 14.02
CA VAL A 77 -11.55 -18.58 12.97
C VAL A 77 -10.25 -19.36 12.86
N ARG A 78 -9.85 -19.67 11.63
CA ARG A 78 -8.66 -20.48 11.34
C ARG A 78 -7.35 -19.72 11.61
N GLU A 79 -7.34 -18.42 11.35
CA GLU A 79 -6.21 -17.53 11.56
C GLU A 79 -6.23 -16.92 12.98
N ASP A 80 -5.03 -16.68 13.52
CA ASP A 80 -4.89 -15.86 14.74
C ASP A 80 -5.02 -14.36 14.43
N VAL A 81 -5.17 -13.55 15.47
CA VAL A 81 -5.35 -12.10 15.34
C VAL A 81 -4.14 -11.44 14.66
N MET A 82 -2.92 -11.91 14.89
CA MET A 82 -1.73 -11.35 14.25
C MET A 82 -1.74 -11.57 12.74
N GLN A 83 -2.13 -12.77 12.29
CA GLN A 83 -2.29 -13.09 10.88
C GLN A 83 -3.36 -12.20 10.25
N ILE A 84 -4.51 -12.03 10.90
CA ILE A 84 -5.58 -11.12 10.43
C ILE A 84 -5.04 -9.70 10.27
N LEU A 85 -4.32 -9.17 11.27
CA LEU A 85 -3.74 -7.83 11.21
C LEU A 85 -2.73 -7.68 10.05
N LEU A 86 -1.94 -8.71 9.75
CA LEU A 86 -1.03 -8.72 8.60
C LEU A 86 -1.76 -8.75 7.25
N GLN A 87 -2.91 -9.43 7.16
CA GLN A 87 -3.76 -9.38 5.98
C GLN A 87 -4.40 -8.02 5.80
N VAL A 88 -4.91 -7.41 6.88
CA VAL A 88 -5.49 -6.05 6.86
C VAL A 88 -4.47 -5.01 6.37
N LYS A 89 -3.18 -5.15 6.72
CA LYS A 89 -2.10 -4.27 6.21
C LYS A 89 -1.89 -4.36 4.69
N GLN A 90 -2.39 -5.39 4.03
CA GLN A 90 -2.31 -5.55 2.58
C GLN A 90 -3.52 -4.98 1.84
N LEU A 91 -4.52 -4.45 2.55
CA LEU A 91 -5.62 -3.72 1.94
C LEU A 91 -5.08 -2.51 1.16
N ARG A 92 -5.59 -2.35 -0.07
CA ARG A 92 -5.31 -1.21 -0.92
C ARG A 92 -6.57 -0.36 -0.97
N LEU A 93 -6.49 0.81 -0.37
CA LEU A 93 -7.62 1.71 -0.21
C LEU A 93 -7.38 2.97 -1.03
N LYS A 94 -8.45 3.48 -1.61
CA LYS A 94 -8.53 4.85 -2.09
C LYS A 94 -9.62 5.55 -1.27
N MET A 95 -9.30 6.73 -0.75
CA MET A 95 -10.21 7.53 0.07
C MET A 95 -10.34 8.91 -0.55
N ASP A 96 -11.58 9.33 -0.81
CA ASP A 96 -11.92 10.65 -1.30
C ASP A 96 -12.53 11.46 -0.14
N GLY A 97 -11.70 12.24 0.56
CA GLY A 97 -12.14 13.07 1.69
C GLY A 97 -11.02 13.30 2.71
N ASP A 98 -11.30 14.16 3.70
CA ASP A 98 -10.36 14.47 4.78
C ASP A 98 -10.83 13.88 6.12
N GLY A 99 -9.87 13.40 6.91
CA GLY A 99 -10.09 12.91 8.27
C GLY A 99 -10.40 11.41 8.37
N PRO A 100 -10.44 10.88 9.60
CA PRO A 100 -10.63 9.46 9.85
C PRO A 100 -12.03 9.00 9.46
N MET A 101 -12.09 7.93 8.67
CA MET A 101 -13.32 7.27 8.27
C MET A 101 -13.36 5.84 8.82
N ARG A 102 -14.57 5.29 8.94
CA ARG A 102 -14.78 3.94 9.51
C ARG A 102 -15.33 2.98 8.49
N MET A 103 -14.77 1.78 8.47
CA MET A 103 -15.33 0.62 7.78
C MET A 103 -15.70 -0.45 8.80
N THR A 104 -16.63 -1.33 8.46
CA THR A 104 -17.06 -2.43 9.33
C THR A 104 -17.06 -3.76 8.60
N LEU A 105 -16.91 -4.84 9.34
CA LEU A 105 -17.04 -6.21 8.83
C LEU A 105 -17.84 -7.03 9.85
N SER A 106 -18.92 -7.65 9.38
CA SER A 106 -19.79 -8.52 10.16
C SER A 106 -19.92 -9.85 9.42
N VAL A 107 -19.35 -10.91 10.00
CA VAL A 107 -19.31 -12.25 9.42
C VAL A 107 -20.09 -13.20 10.31
N ARG A 108 -20.95 -14.02 9.68
CA ARG A 108 -21.70 -15.08 10.35
C ARG A 108 -21.64 -16.36 9.54
N GLY A 109 -21.41 -17.48 10.23
CA GLY A 109 -21.31 -18.80 9.63
C GLY A 109 -19.95 -19.12 9.05
N GLU A 110 -19.86 -20.30 8.43
CA GLU A 110 -18.63 -20.84 7.85
C GLU A 110 -18.36 -20.25 6.46
N GLY A 111 -17.09 -19.97 6.15
CA GLY A 111 -16.71 -19.44 4.85
C GLY A 111 -15.37 -18.72 4.82
N VAL A 112 -14.94 -18.42 3.60
CA VAL A 112 -13.78 -17.56 3.35
C VAL A 112 -14.23 -16.11 3.39
N VAL A 113 -13.53 -15.29 4.19
CA VAL A 113 -13.75 -13.86 4.31
C VAL A 113 -12.68 -13.11 3.52
N THR A 114 -13.14 -12.18 2.70
CA THR A 114 -12.32 -11.38 1.79
C THR A 114 -12.48 -9.89 2.08
N ALA A 115 -11.63 -9.07 1.48
CA ALA A 115 -11.75 -7.62 1.57
C ALA A 115 -13.06 -7.09 0.96
N GLY A 116 -13.66 -7.82 0.01
CA GLY A 116 -14.97 -7.49 -0.57
C GLY A 116 -16.14 -7.59 0.41
N ASP A 117 -15.97 -8.30 1.53
CA ASP A 117 -16.99 -8.43 2.57
C ASP A 117 -17.02 -7.24 3.55
N ILE A 118 -16.03 -6.34 3.46
CA ILE A 118 -15.95 -5.13 4.26
C ILE A 118 -16.98 -4.10 3.76
N GLN A 119 -17.78 -3.58 4.69
CA GLN A 119 -18.70 -2.49 4.45
C GLN A 119 -17.96 -1.16 4.60
N ALA A 120 -17.78 -0.47 3.48
CA ALA A 120 -17.13 0.82 3.40
C ALA A 120 -18.13 1.94 3.05
N PRO A 121 -17.94 3.16 3.55
CA PRO A 121 -18.72 4.31 3.12
C PRO A 121 -18.38 4.69 1.66
N PRO A 122 -19.22 5.47 0.97
CA PRO A 122 -19.03 5.82 -0.45
C PRO A 122 -17.69 6.50 -0.78
N GLU A 123 -17.08 7.15 0.20
CA GLU A 123 -15.79 7.83 0.11
C GLU A 123 -14.59 6.87 0.07
N ILE A 124 -14.77 5.59 0.44
CA ILE A 124 -13.70 4.59 0.46
C ILE A 124 -13.94 3.53 -0.61
N GLU A 125 -12.94 3.34 -1.46
CA GLU A 125 -12.88 2.29 -2.48
C GLU A 125 -11.80 1.25 -2.12
N ILE A 126 -12.21 -0.02 -2.02
CA ILE A 126 -11.30 -1.15 -1.81
C ILE A 126 -10.82 -1.66 -3.17
N LEU A 127 -9.54 -1.46 -3.47
CA LEU A 127 -8.94 -1.72 -4.79
C LEU A 127 -8.56 -3.19 -5.01
N ASN A 128 -8.57 -4.01 -3.96
CA ASN A 128 -8.26 -5.44 -4.01
C ASN A 128 -9.31 -6.27 -3.24
N PRO A 129 -10.56 -6.33 -3.71
CA PRO A 129 -11.67 -7.00 -3.00
C PRO A 129 -11.42 -8.51 -2.80
N ASP A 130 -10.67 -9.16 -3.70
CA ASP A 130 -10.35 -10.58 -3.62
C ASP A 130 -9.28 -10.92 -2.55
N LEU A 131 -8.75 -9.93 -1.83
CA LEU A 131 -7.76 -10.15 -0.79
C LEU A 131 -8.35 -11.02 0.33
N TYR A 132 -7.76 -12.19 0.53
CA TYR A 132 -8.06 -13.08 1.64
C TYR A 132 -7.77 -12.41 2.99
N LEU A 133 -8.75 -12.40 3.91
CA LEU A 133 -8.57 -11.91 5.28
C LEU A 133 -8.42 -13.07 6.27
N PHE A 134 -9.42 -13.94 6.34
CA PHE A 134 -9.43 -15.13 7.20
C PHE A 134 -10.53 -16.11 6.77
N THR A 135 -10.56 -17.29 7.39
CA THR A 135 -11.62 -18.29 7.19
C THR A 135 -12.32 -18.59 8.51
N THR A 136 -13.65 -18.64 8.49
CA THR A 136 -14.47 -19.18 9.57
C THR A 136 -14.79 -20.65 9.32
N ASP A 137 -14.67 -21.49 10.34
CA ASP A 137 -14.76 -22.96 10.21
C ASP A 137 -16.02 -23.58 10.81
N SER A 138 -16.95 -22.76 11.31
CA SER A 138 -18.19 -23.22 11.96
C SER A 138 -19.39 -22.36 11.55
N PRO A 139 -20.58 -22.95 11.38
CA PRO A 139 -21.84 -22.21 11.24
C PRO A 139 -22.16 -21.27 12.42
N GLU A 140 -21.56 -21.52 13.58
CA GLU A 140 -21.72 -20.70 14.79
C GLU A 140 -20.72 -19.53 14.87
N ALA A 141 -19.80 -19.41 13.90
CA ALA A 141 -18.82 -18.34 13.87
C ALA A 141 -19.52 -16.98 13.77
N VAL A 142 -19.13 -16.05 14.65
CA VAL A 142 -19.55 -14.65 14.63
C VAL A 142 -18.31 -13.80 14.81
N VAL A 143 -18.00 -12.97 13.83
CA VAL A 143 -16.85 -12.05 13.87
C VAL A 143 -17.33 -10.66 13.51
N GLU A 144 -17.08 -9.70 14.39
CA GLU A 144 -17.35 -8.28 14.18
C GLU A 144 -16.02 -7.53 14.25
N MET A 145 -15.79 -6.64 13.29
CA MET A 145 -14.59 -5.79 13.24
C MET A 145 -14.95 -4.36 12.80
N GLU A 146 -14.25 -3.39 13.37
CA GLU A 146 -14.27 -1.98 12.95
C GLU A 146 -12.85 -1.57 12.53
N PHE A 147 -12.72 -0.87 11.41
CA PHE A 147 -11.45 -0.35 10.88
C PHE A 147 -11.51 1.17 10.85
N THR A 148 -10.45 1.84 11.28
CA THR A 148 -10.25 3.28 11.02
C THR A 148 -9.29 3.44 9.85
N VAL A 149 -9.66 4.28 8.88
CA VAL A 149 -8.89 4.59 7.68
C VAL A 149 -8.55 6.07 7.69
N GLU A 150 -7.28 6.39 7.43
CA GLU A 150 -6.74 7.75 7.27
C GLU A 150 -5.70 7.78 6.13
#